data_AF-A0A5E6NIR4-F1
#
_entry.id   AF-A0A5E6NIR4-F1
#
_cell.length_a   1.000
_cell.length_b   1.000
_cell.length_c   1.000
_cell.angle_alpha   90.00
_cell.angle_beta   90.00
_cell.angle_gamma   90.00
#
_symmetry.space_group_name_H-M   'P 1'
#
loop_
_entity.id
_entity.type
_entity.pdbx_description
1 polymer ?
#
loop_
_entity_poly.entity_id
_entity_poly.type
_entity_poly.pdbx_seq_one_letter_code
_entity_poly.pdbx_strand_id
1 'polypeptide(L)' 'MSVKERFEYHFSEENLIKLYKDKVSLSEATGIDNLNQKSFYLTHKEQVHIISNKVLKGTFKFTNIN' A
#
# COMPACT_ATOMS: atom_id res chain seq x y z
N MET A 1 -10.97 -20.16 -0.03
CA MET A 1 -11.30 -18.73 -0.21
C MET A 1 -11.79 -18.48 -1.63
N SER A 2 -12.88 -17.73 -1.75
CA SER A 2 -13.40 -17.13 -2.97
C SER A 2 -12.43 -16.06 -3.52
N VAL A 3 -12.70 -15.62 -4.76
CA VAL A 3 -11.96 -14.50 -5.37
C VAL A 3 -12.10 -13.22 -4.54
N LYS A 4 -13.30 -12.95 -4.00
CA LYS A 4 -13.56 -11.79 -3.15
C LYS A 4 -12.75 -11.85 -1.86
N GLU A 5 -12.76 -12.98 -1.16
CA GLU A 5 -12.01 -13.15 0.10
C GLU A 5 -10.50 -13.02 -0.13
N ARG A 6 -9.97 -13.53 -1.25
CA ARG A 6 -8.56 -13.31 -1.61
C ARG A 6 -8.25 -11.84 -1.86
N PHE A 7 -9.12 -11.13 -2.58
CA PHE A 7 -8.97 -9.71 -2.84
C PHE A 7 -8.97 -8.90 -1.54
N GLU A 8 -9.94 -9.15 -0.66
CA GLU A 8 -10.04 -8.50 0.65
C GLU A 8 -8.82 -8.81 1.52
N TYR A 9 -8.34 -10.05 1.52
CA TYR A 9 -7.12 -10.43 2.21
C TYR A 9 -5.89 -9.64 1.71
N HIS A 10 -5.69 -9.57 0.39
CA HIS A 10 -4.54 -8.88 -0.19
C HIS A 10 -4.50 -7.39 0.17
N PHE A 11 -5.67 -6.75 0.22
CA PHE A 11 -5.80 -5.33 0.54
C PHE A 11 -6.15 -5.05 2.01
N SER A 12 -6.15 -6.07 2.87
CA SER A 12 -6.28 -5.87 4.31
C SER A 12 -5.14 -5.04 4.85
N GLU A 13 -5.42 -4.18 5.83
CA GLU A 13 -4.39 -3.31 6.41
C GLU A 13 -3.22 -4.10 7.00
N GLU A 14 -3.51 -5.24 7.63
CA GLU A 14 -2.49 -6.15 8.17
C GLU A 14 -1.54 -6.65 7.07
N ASN A 15 -2.09 -7.14 5.95
CA ASN A 15 -1.29 -7.66 4.86
C ASN A 15 -0.49 -6.53 4.16
N LEU A 16 -1.08 -5.34 4.00
CA LEU A 16 -0.39 -4.18 3.43
C LEU A 16 0.74 -3.67 4.33
N ILE A 17 0.56 -3.64 5.65
CA ILE A 17 1.64 -3.31 6.61
C ILE A 17 2.77 -4.33 6.52
N LYS A 18 2.44 -5.61 6.42
CA LYS A 18 3.43 -6.68 6.25
C LYS A 18 4.22 -6.49 4.95
N LEU A 19 3.54 -6.27 3.83
CA LEU A 19 4.18 -6.01 2.54
C LEU A 19 5.09 -4.77 2.57
N TYR A 20 4.65 -3.70 3.23
CA TYR A 20 5.48 -2.51 3.43
C TYR A 20 6.79 -2.87 4.15
N LYS A 21 6.73 -3.60 5.27
CA LYS A 21 7.93 -4.02 6.01
C LYS A 21 8.82 -4.93 5.17
N ASP A 22 8.25 -5.96 4.56
CA ASP A 22 9.01 -7.03 3.91
C ASP A 22 9.65 -6.60 2.58
N LYS A 23 9.04 -5.64 1.87
CA LYS A 23 9.42 -5.30 0.48
C LYS A 23 9.80 -3.84 0.28
N VAL A 24 9.14 -2.93 0.99
CA VAL A 24 9.25 -1.50 0.72
C VAL A 24 10.29 -0.88 1.64
N SER A 25 10.24 -1.17 2.95
CA SER A 25 11.12 -0.57 3.95
C SER A 25 12.64 -0.81 3.76
N LEU A 26 13.01 -1.83 2.98
CA LEU A 26 14.39 -2.18 2.64
C LEU A 26 14.86 -1.60 1.30
N SER A 27 13.99 -0.88 0.59
CA SER A 27 14.29 -0.31 -0.73
C SER A 27 15.08 0.99 -0.64
N GLU A 28 16.10 1.17 -1.49
CA GLU A 28 16.77 2.46 -1.66
C GLU A 28 16.04 3.38 -2.65
N ALA A 29 14.96 2.89 -3.27
CA ALA A 29 14.20 3.65 -4.26
C ALA A 29 13.36 4.76 -3.61
N THR A 30 13.32 5.90 -4.29
CA THR A 30 12.42 7.01 -4.02
C THR A 30 11.25 6.97 -5.00
N GLY A 31 10.03 7.17 -4.51
CA GLY A 31 8.84 7.25 -5.35
C GLY A 31 8.88 8.46 -6.30
N ILE A 32 8.02 8.45 -7.32
CA ILE A 32 7.86 9.59 -8.25
C ILE A 32 7.33 10.85 -7.54
N ASP A 33 6.75 10.68 -6.35
CA ASP A 33 6.31 11.72 -5.42
C ASP A 33 7.45 12.24 -4.51
N ASN A 34 8.68 11.80 -4.76
CA ASN A 34 9.88 12.11 -3.97
C ASN A 34 9.82 11.59 -2.52
N LEU A 35 8.94 10.64 -2.21
CA LEU A 35 8.92 9.98 -0.91
C LEU A 35 9.89 8.80 -0.90
N ASN A 36 10.86 8.86 0.01
CA ASN A 36 11.73 7.73 0.34
C ASN A 36 11.14 6.91 1.51
N GLN A 37 11.77 5.79 1.81
CA GLN A 37 11.31 4.87 2.85
C GLN A 37 11.20 5.50 4.23
N LYS A 38 12.14 6.37 4.58
CA LYS A 38 12.16 7.04 5.89
C LYS A 38 10.98 8.01 6.03
N SER A 39 10.73 8.81 5.00
CA SER A 39 9.59 9.74 4.97
C SER A 39 8.26 8.98 4.96
N PHE A 40 8.15 7.92 4.17
CA PHE A 40 6.94 7.10 4.12
C PHE A 40 6.69 6.35 5.43
N TYR A 41 7.73 5.91 6.13
CA TYR A 41 7.59 5.24 7.44
C TYR A 41 6.80 6.08 8.44
N LEU A 42 6.91 7.40 8.41
CA LEU A 42 6.19 8.27 9.34
C LEU A 42 4.68 8.27 9.09
N THR A 43 4.25 8.00 7.87
CA THR A 43 2.84 8.06 7.43
C THR A 43 2.27 6.70 7.02
N HIS A 44 3.07 5.62 7.06
CA HIS A 44 2.72 4.33 6.43
C HIS A 44 1.38 3.76 6.91
N LYS A 45 1.04 3.87 8.20
CA LYS A 45 -0.24 3.35 8.72
C LYS A 45 -1.44 4.11 8.14
N GLU A 46 -1.35 5.43 8.09
CA GLU A 46 -2.39 6.28 7.50
C GLU A 46 -2.52 6.00 6.00
N GLN A 47 -1.39 5.91 5.28
CA GLN A 47 -1.39 5.58 3.86
C GLN A 47 -1.96 4.18 3.59
N VAL A 48 -1.60 3.18 4.40
CA VAL A 48 -2.18 1.83 4.30
C VAL A 48 -3.70 1.87 4.52
N HIS A 49 -4.18 2.58 5.53
CA HIS A 49 -5.61 2.74 5.77
C HIS A 49 -6.32 3.37 4.56
N ILE A 50 -5.77 4.45 4.01
CA ILE A 50 -6.32 5.13 2.83
C ILE A 50 -6.36 4.18 1.61
N ILE A 51 -5.27 3.44 1.36
CA ILE A 51 -5.17 2.50 0.24
C ILE A 51 -6.19 1.37 0.40
N SER A 52 -6.19 0.69 1.55
CA SER A 52 -7.13 -0.39 1.88
C SER A 52 -8.58 0.05 1.64
N ASN A 53 -8.98 1.17 2.27
CA ASN A 53 -10.33 1.70 2.18
C ASN A 53 -10.73 2.04 0.73
N LYS A 54 -9.86 2.72 -0.03
CA LYS A 54 -10.14 3.10 -1.42
C LYS A 54 -10.22 1.88 -2.34
N VAL A 55 -9.33 0.89 -2.18
CA VAL A 55 -9.32 -0.31 -3.03
C VAL A 55 -10.55 -1.17 -2.76
N LEU A 56 -10.89 -1.41 -1.49
CA LEU A 56 -12.07 -2.19 -1.12
C LEU A 56 -13.39 -1.51 -1.55
N LYS A 57 -13.41 -0.17 -1.63
CA LYS A 57 -14.53 0.60 -2.19
C LYS A 57 -14.52 0.72 -3.71
N GLY A 58 -13.49 0.21 -4.39
CA GLY A 58 -13.33 0.34 -5.85
C GLY A 58 -13.09 1.77 -6.34
N THR A 59 -12.61 2.68 -5.47
CA THR A 59 -12.36 4.10 -5.80
C THR A 59 -10.88 4.45 -5.92
N PHE A 60 -9.99 3.47 -5.71
CA PHE A 60 -8.56 3.66 -5.87
C PHE A 60 -8.19 3.90 -7.34
N LYS A 61 -7.39 4.93 -7.59
CA LYS A 61 -6.81 5.23 -8.90
C LYS A 61 -5.31 5.04 -8.82
N PHE A 62 -4.79 4.06 -9.56
CA PHE A 62 -3.36 3.88 -9.70
C PHE A 62 -2.78 5.06 -10.48
N THR A 63 -1.68 5.61 -9.99
CA THR A 63 -0.93 6.64 -10.72
C THR A 63 -0.33 5.98 -11.95
N ASN A 64 -0.64 6.49 -13.15
CA ASN A 64 -0.03 6.02 -14.38
C ASN A 64 1.47 6.37 -14.36
N ILE A 65 2.31 5.34 -14.50
CA ILE A 65 3.71 5.52 -14.88
C ILE A 65 3.72 5.41 -16.40
N ASN A 66 3.82 6.55 -17.09
CA ASN A 66 4.18 6.59 -18.51
C ASN A 66 5.70 6.49 -18.64
#